data_AF-A0A8H9LAC4-F1
#
_entry.id   AF-A0A8H9LAC4-F1
#
_cell.length_a   1.000
_cell.length_b   1.000
_cell.length_c   1.000
_cell.angle_alpha   90.00
_cell.angle_beta   90.00
_cell.angle_gamma   90.00
#
_symmetry.space_group_name_H-M   'P 1'
#
loop_
_entity.id
_entity.type
_entity.pdbx_description
1 polymer ?
#
loop_
_entity_poly.entity_id
_entity_poly.type
_entity_poly.pdbx_seq_one_letter_code
_entity_poly.pdbx_strand_id
1 'polypeptide(L)'
;MVVVTQLSESRVPVGVTGAGEWVYLAREGGWLSLTDSAPIFVVTVVQQGAAFDANLRRRLVAVGLTPSLAATFPVDSSIRLGLTWPTDFWQQAALDWLEQKGGVEAFLPELAALVHTGGTQRIRHTARRLMRAVRRQARD
;
A
#
# COMPACT_ATOMS: atom_id res chain seq x y z
N MET A 1 7.93 -16.69 17.57
CA MET A 1 6.53 -16.34 17.89
C MET A 1 6.05 -15.36 16.82
N VAL A 2 4.88 -15.58 16.23
CA VAL A 2 4.23 -14.65 15.29
C VAL A 2 3.02 -14.07 15.99
N VAL A 3 2.93 -12.75 16.03
CA VAL A 3 1.76 -12.06 16.58
C VAL A 3 0.88 -11.66 15.40
N VAL A 4 -0.40 -12.07 15.45
CA VAL A 4 -1.32 -12.02 14.33
C VAL A 4 -2.31 -10.86 14.47
N THR A 5 -2.52 -10.13 13.38
CA THR A 5 -3.59 -9.15 13.18
C THR A 5 -4.34 -9.45 11.88
N GLN A 6 -5.45 -8.77 11.63
CA GLN A 6 -6.18 -8.85 10.37
C GLN A 6 -6.13 -7.51 9.66
N LEU A 7 -5.82 -7.52 8.36
CA LEU A 7 -6.05 -6.37 7.50
C LEU A 7 -7.55 -6.29 7.17
N SER A 8 -8.11 -5.08 7.29
CA SER A 8 -9.54 -4.78 7.37
C SER A 8 -10.43 -5.60 6.45
N GLU A 9 -10.18 -5.57 5.15
CA GLU A 9 -11.09 -6.12 4.14
C GLU A 9 -10.69 -7.52 3.66
N SER A 10 -9.40 -7.86 3.70
CA SER A 10 -8.91 -9.13 3.15
C SER A 10 -9.33 -10.36 3.95
N ARG A 11 -9.60 -10.19 5.25
CA ARG A 11 -9.73 -11.29 6.23
C ARG A 11 -8.55 -12.26 6.27
N VAL A 12 -7.44 -11.94 5.58
CA VAL A 12 -6.21 -12.72 5.61
C VAL A 12 -5.45 -12.34 6.88
N PRO A 13 -5.07 -13.32 7.72
CA PRO A 13 -4.22 -13.07 8.86
C PRO A 13 -2.86 -12.54 8.40
N VAL A 14 -2.48 -11.38 8.94
CA VAL A 14 -1.18 -10.75 8.74
C VAL A 14 -0.50 -10.66 10.09
N GLY A 15 0.76 -11.02 10.18
CA GLY A 15 1.51 -10.99 11.42
C GLY A 15 2.84 -10.30 11.28
N VAL A 16 3.54 -10.20 12.40
CA VAL A 16 4.94 -9.81 12.46
C VAL A 16 5.74 -10.88 13.20
N THR A 17 6.91 -11.23 12.66
CA THR A 17 7.83 -12.18 13.30
C THR A 17 8.58 -11.50 14.45
N GLY A 18 9.25 -12.29 15.30
CA GLY A 18 10.13 -11.75 16.34
C GLY A 18 11.31 -10.92 15.80
N ALA A 19 11.63 -11.05 14.52
CA ALA A 19 12.65 -10.24 13.83
C ALA A 19 12.08 -8.95 13.22
N GLY A 20 10.78 -8.68 13.37
CA GLY A 20 10.13 -7.48 12.81
C GLY A 20 9.69 -7.62 11.35
N GLU A 21 9.72 -8.83 10.79
CA GLU A 21 9.29 -9.10 9.42
C GLU A 21 7.76 -9.24 9.33
N TRP A 22 7.17 -8.57 8.34
CA TRP A 22 5.74 -8.65 8.05
C TRP A 22 5.43 -9.91 7.23
N VAL A 23 4.52 -10.73 7.74
CA VAL A 23 4.14 -12.03 7.16
C VAL A 23 2.63 -12.17 7.01
N TYR A 24 2.18 -13.10 6.17
CA TYR A 24 0.76 -13.45 6.05
C TYR A 24 0.57 -14.97 6.04
N LEU A 25 -0.60 -15.41 6.48
CA LEU A 25 -0.96 -16.83 6.45
C LEU A 25 -1.45 -17.20 5.04
N ALA A 26 -0.62 -17.97 4.33
CA ALA A 26 -0.96 -18.53 3.03
C ALA A 26 -2.09 -19.56 3.16
N ARG A 27 -2.87 -19.71 2.08
CA ARG A 27 -4.01 -20.64 2.02
C ARG A 27 -3.60 -22.10 2.29
N GLU A 28 -2.39 -22.47 1.89
CA GLU A 28 -1.84 -23.83 2.01
C GLU A 28 -1.36 -24.16 3.44
N GLY A 29 -1.43 -23.19 4.35
CA GLY A 29 -0.90 -23.33 5.70
C GLY A 29 0.60 -23.01 5.72
N GLY A 30 0.93 -21.76 6.02
CA GLY A 30 2.32 -21.31 6.12
C GLY A 30 2.40 -19.81 6.23
N TRP A 31 3.40 -19.30 6.96
CA TRP A 31 3.67 -17.86 7.02
C TRP A 31 4.63 -17.49 5.92
N LEU A 32 4.21 -16.60 5.03
CA LEU A 32 5.02 -16.09 3.91
C LEU A 32 5.31 -14.60 4.10
N SER A 33 6.45 -14.15 3.58
CA SER A 33 6.86 -12.74 3.64
C SER A 33 5.96 -11.87 2.78
N LEU A 34 5.47 -10.76 3.35
CA LEU A 34 4.75 -9.74 2.60
C LEU A 34 5.69 -8.98 1.64
N THR A 35 6.97 -8.89 1.97
CA THR A 35 7.97 -8.21 1.14
C THR A 35 8.33 -9.02 -0.11
N ASP A 36 8.42 -10.34 0.00
CA ASP A 36 8.89 -11.18 -1.11
C ASP A 36 7.81 -11.48 -2.16
N SER A 37 6.53 -11.46 -1.77
CA SER A 37 5.45 -11.97 -2.64
C SER A 37 4.28 -11.00 -2.86
N ALA A 38 4.27 -9.84 -2.19
CA ALA A 38 3.25 -8.78 -2.33
C ALA A 38 1.84 -9.31 -2.70
N PRO A 39 1.22 -10.12 -1.83
CA PRO A 39 0.04 -10.90 -2.20
C PRO A 39 -1.15 -10.00 -2.50
N ILE A 40 -1.99 -10.41 -3.46
CA ILE A 40 -3.09 -9.61 -4.01
C ILE A 40 -3.94 -8.86 -2.96
N PHE A 41 -4.22 -9.48 -1.82
CA PHE A 41 -5.09 -8.91 -0.81
C PHE A 41 -4.52 -7.64 -0.13
N VAL A 42 -3.22 -7.38 -0.24
CA VAL A 42 -2.60 -6.15 0.29
C VAL A 42 -3.09 -4.90 -0.43
N VAL A 43 -3.66 -5.03 -1.63
CA VAL A 43 -4.27 -3.90 -2.35
C VAL A 43 -5.32 -3.18 -1.48
N THR A 44 -6.01 -3.91 -0.60
CA THR A 44 -7.01 -3.35 0.33
C THR A 44 -6.46 -2.30 1.29
N VAL A 45 -5.14 -2.27 1.50
CA VAL A 45 -4.49 -1.23 2.32
C VAL A 45 -4.75 0.15 1.73
N VAL A 46 -4.74 0.33 0.41
CA VAL A 46 -4.90 1.65 -0.23
C VAL A 46 -6.28 2.27 0.02
N GLN A 47 -7.30 1.47 0.34
CA GLN A 47 -8.63 1.98 0.74
C GLN A 47 -8.61 2.66 2.11
N GLN A 48 -7.69 2.29 3.00
CA GLN A 48 -7.64 2.86 4.34
C GLN A 48 -7.06 4.28 4.35
N GLY A 49 -6.46 4.73 3.24
CA GLY A 49 -5.92 6.08 3.08
C GLY A 49 -5.04 6.52 4.25
N ALA A 50 -5.22 7.78 4.63
CA ALA A 50 -4.46 8.38 5.72
C ALA A 50 -4.66 7.73 7.10
N ALA A 51 -5.74 6.97 7.29
CA ALA A 51 -6.07 6.33 8.57
C ALA A 51 -5.30 5.02 8.81
N PHE A 52 -4.70 4.43 7.77
CA PHE A 52 -4.03 3.13 7.87
C PHE A 52 -2.96 3.09 8.96
N ASP A 53 -2.00 4.03 8.95
CA ASP A 53 -0.88 4.04 9.90
C ASP A 53 -1.38 4.18 11.35
N ALA A 54 -2.31 5.10 11.61
CA ALA A 54 -2.90 5.28 12.93
C ALA A 54 -3.68 4.04 13.40
N ASN A 55 -4.40 3.37 12.49
CA ASN A 55 -5.11 2.14 12.78
C ASN A 55 -4.16 0.98 13.08
N LEU A 56 -3.09 0.85 12.29
CA LEU A 56 -2.08 -0.19 12.46
C LEU A 56 -1.35 -0.02 13.79
N ARG A 57 -0.93 1.20 14.12
CA ARG A 57 -0.30 1.53 15.43
C ARG A 57 -1.19 1.13 16.60
N ARG A 58 -2.49 1.48 16.56
CA ARG A 58 -3.44 1.10 17.61
C ARG A 58 -3.59 -0.41 17.75
N ARG A 59 -3.65 -1.13 16.63
CA ARG A 59 -3.73 -2.61 16.62
C ARG A 59 -2.47 -3.25 17.18
N LEU A 60 -1.28 -2.74 16.84
CA LEU A 60 -0.01 -3.21 17.37
C LEU A 60 0.06 -3.06 18.89
N VAL A 61 -0.31 -1.89 19.42
CA VAL A 61 -0.34 -1.64 20.86
C VAL A 61 -1.33 -2.58 21.56
N ALA A 62 -2.51 -2.80 20.98
CA ALA A 62 -3.53 -3.69 21.56
C ALA A 62 -3.08 -5.16 21.69
N VAL A 63 -2.08 -5.58 20.92
CA VAL A 63 -1.49 -6.93 20.98
C VAL A 63 -0.10 -6.95 21.64
N GLY A 64 0.29 -5.87 22.32
CA GLY A 64 1.54 -5.78 23.08
C GLY A 64 2.80 -5.56 22.22
N LEU A 65 2.66 -5.07 20.99
CA LEU A 65 3.76 -4.78 20.08
C LEU A 65 4.11 -3.29 20.02
N THR A 66 5.36 -3.00 19.63
CA THR A 66 5.83 -1.62 19.47
C THR A 66 5.15 -0.95 18.25
N PRO A 67 4.56 0.24 18.41
CA PRO A 67 3.88 0.94 17.31
C PRO A 67 4.81 1.38 16.18
N SER A 68 6.13 1.44 16.40
CA SER A 68 7.12 1.77 15.36
C SER A 68 7.14 0.74 14.22
N LEU A 69 6.70 -0.50 14.46
CA LEU A 69 6.57 -1.52 13.43
C LEU A 69 5.61 -1.11 12.31
N ALA A 70 4.66 -0.21 12.57
CA ALA A 70 3.78 0.30 11.53
C ALA A 70 4.56 0.97 10.37
N ALA A 71 5.69 1.62 10.69
CA ALA A 71 6.53 2.29 9.70
C ALA A 71 7.32 1.31 8.80
N THR A 72 7.42 0.03 9.18
CA THR A 72 8.09 -1.01 8.39
C THR A 72 7.12 -1.80 7.53
N PHE A 73 5.81 -1.52 7.61
CA PHE A 73 4.81 -2.20 6.78
C PHE A 73 5.06 -1.87 5.30
N PRO A 74 5.03 -2.86 4.38
CA PRO A 74 5.34 -2.65 2.96
C PRO A 74 4.18 -1.98 2.20
N VAL A 75 3.85 -0.74 2.57
CA VAL A 75 2.78 0.07 1.95
C VAL A 75 3.01 0.24 0.45
N ASP A 76 4.26 0.43 0.04
CA ASP A 76 4.64 0.63 -1.36
C ASP A 76 4.23 -0.54 -2.27
N SER A 77 4.18 -1.75 -1.73
CA SER A 77 3.68 -2.90 -2.49
C SER A 77 2.17 -2.78 -2.76
N SER A 78 1.42 -2.25 -1.78
CA SER A 78 -0.04 -2.06 -1.87
C SER A 78 -0.40 -0.94 -2.86
N ILE A 79 0.19 0.24 -2.65
CA ILE A 79 0.89 1.04 -3.65
C ILE A 79 0.78 0.62 -5.13
N ARG A 80 1.88 0.02 -5.59
CA ARG A 80 2.10 -0.47 -6.95
C ARG A 80 0.98 -1.40 -7.40
N LEU A 81 0.54 -2.29 -6.51
CA LEU A 81 -0.52 -3.24 -6.82
C LEU A 81 -1.83 -2.52 -7.19
N GLY A 82 -2.20 -1.47 -6.46
CA GLY A 82 -3.38 -0.66 -6.75
C GLY A 82 -3.25 0.11 -8.06
N LEU A 83 -2.09 0.72 -8.32
CA LEU A 83 -1.84 1.46 -9.58
C LEU A 83 -1.85 0.57 -10.83
N THR A 84 -1.39 -0.67 -10.69
CA THR A 84 -1.32 -1.64 -11.80
C THR A 84 -2.55 -2.53 -11.91
N TRP A 85 -3.52 -2.36 -10.99
CA TRP A 85 -4.73 -3.18 -10.97
C TRP A 85 -5.61 -2.93 -12.21
N PRO A 86 -6.30 -3.95 -12.77
CA PRO A 86 -7.10 -3.76 -13.98
C PRO A 86 -8.32 -2.84 -13.85
N THR A 87 -8.80 -2.58 -12.62
CA THR A 87 -10.05 -1.84 -12.38
C THR A 87 -9.78 -0.43 -11.91
N ASP A 88 -10.56 0.52 -12.42
CA ASP A 88 -10.48 1.94 -12.05
C ASP A 88 -10.58 2.22 -10.55
N PHE A 89 -11.34 1.40 -9.80
CA PHE A 89 -11.53 1.55 -8.36
C PHE A 89 -10.19 1.53 -7.58
N TRP A 90 -9.38 0.48 -7.79
CA TRP A 90 -8.11 0.31 -7.09
C TRP A 90 -7.05 1.30 -7.58
N GLN A 91 -7.04 1.60 -8.89
CA GLN A 91 -6.18 2.63 -9.45
C GLN A 91 -6.47 3.99 -8.82
N GLN A 92 -7.75 4.38 -8.72
CA GLN A 92 -8.12 5.65 -8.11
C GLN A 92 -7.78 5.70 -6.62
N ALA A 93 -8.03 4.63 -5.86
CA ALA A 93 -7.70 4.59 -4.44
C ALA A 93 -6.18 4.71 -4.19
N ALA A 94 -5.35 4.08 -5.02
CA ALA A 94 -3.89 4.22 -4.97
C ALA A 94 -3.42 5.64 -5.34
N LEU A 95 -4.03 6.27 -6.34
CA LEU A 95 -3.75 7.66 -6.70
C LEU A 95 -4.15 8.64 -5.58
N ASP A 96 -5.32 8.46 -4.99
CA ASP A 96 -5.80 9.30 -3.88
C ASP A 96 -4.89 9.15 -2.65
N TRP A 97 -4.33 7.96 -2.40
CA TRP A 97 -3.31 7.75 -1.37
C TRP A 97 -2.05 8.59 -1.63
N LEU A 98 -1.50 8.52 -2.85
CA LEU A 98 -0.31 9.27 -3.23
C LEU A 98 -0.53 10.78 -3.15
N GLU A 99 -1.71 11.27 -3.50
CA GLU A 99 -2.07 12.69 -3.35
C GLU A 99 -2.06 13.15 -1.88
N GLN A 100 -2.42 12.27 -0.94
CA GLN A 100 -2.49 12.61 0.48
C GLN A 100 -1.16 12.43 1.21
N LYS A 101 -0.39 11.38 0.87
CA LYS A 101 0.79 10.96 1.61
C LYS A 101 2.12 11.34 0.96
N GLY A 102 2.12 11.70 -0.32
CA GLY A 102 3.36 11.94 -1.07
C GLY A 102 4.07 10.63 -1.43
N GLY A 103 5.40 10.69 -1.60
CA GLY A 103 6.20 9.55 -2.05
C GLY A 103 6.01 9.20 -3.53
N VAL A 104 5.47 10.14 -4.31
CA VAL A 104 5.06 9.98 -5.71
C VAL A 104 6.23 9.55 -6.60
N GLU A 105 7.44 10.00 -6.28
CA GLU A 105 8.69 9.71 -6.96
C GLU A 105 8.99 8.21 -7.09
N ALA A 106 8.58 7.40 -6.11
CA ALA A 106 8.79 5.95 -6.12
C ALA A 106 7.90 5.21 -7.14
N PHE A 107 6.86 5.87 -7.66
CA PHE A 107 5.82 5.29 -8.51
C PHE A 107 5.75 5.94 -9.91
N LEU A 108 6.79 6.68 -10.32
CA LEU A 108 6.82 7.33 -11.62
C LEU A 108 6.59 6.38 -12.81
N PRO A 109 7.12 5.13 -12.83
CA PRO A 109 6.84 4.19 -13.92
C PRO A 109 5.36 3.84 -14.04
N GLU A 110 4.70 3.54 -12.92
CA GLU A 110 3.28 3.17 -12.87
C GLU A 110 2.39 4.37 -13.25
N LEU A 111 2.73 5.56 -12.77
CA LEU A 111 2.02 6.79 -13.13
C LEU A 111 2.15 7.08 -14.63
N ALA A 112 3.35 6.93 -15.20
CA ALA A 112 3.57 7.11 -16.63
C ALA A 112 2.71 6.16 -17.47
N ALA A 113 2.57 4.90 -17.05
CA ALA A 113 1.67 3.95 -17.70
C ALA A 113 0.21 4.43 -17.63
N LEU A 114 -0.27 4.78 -16.42
CA LEU A 114 -1.66 5.23 -16.20
C LEU A 114 -2.04 6.49 -16.97
N VAL A 115 -1.09 7.37 -17.29
CA VAL A 115 -1.34 8.55 -18.15
C VAL A 115 -1.91 8.15 -19.53
N HIS A 116 -1.49 6.98 -20.03
CA HIS A 116 -1.88 6.45 -21.33
C HIS A 116 -2.97 5.38 -21.24
N THR A 117 -2.94 4.54 -20.20
CA THR A 117 -3.79 3.35 -20.11
C THR A 117 -4.96 3.47 -19.13
N GLY A 118 -4.97 4.47 -18.24
CA GLY A 118 -6.02 4.60 -17.22
C GLY A 118 -7.42 4.65 -17.83
N GLY A 119 -8.38 3.88 -17.30
CA GLY A 119 -9.69 3.69 -17.90
C GLY A 119 -10.52 4.98 -17.96
N THR A 120 -10.38 5.84 -16.95
CA THR A 120 -11.08 7.13 -16.89
C THR A 120 -10.20 8.34 -17.16
N GLN A 121 -10.82 9.44 -17.61
CA GLN A 121 -10.15 10.73 -17.73
C GLN A 121 -9.61 11.23 -16.37
N ARG A 122 -10.34 10.95 -15.28
CA ARG A 122 -9.92 11.31 -13.91
C ARG A 122 -8.57 10.66 -13.58
N ILE A 123 -8.45 9.34 -13.76
CA ILE A 123 -7.22 8.58 -13.50
C ILE A 123 -6.06 9.14 -14.32
N ARG A 124 -6.24 9.31 -15.63
CA ARG A 124 -5.20 9.85 -16.52
C ARG A 124 -4.79 11.27 -16.11
N HIS A 125 -5.74 12.12 -15.74
CA HIS A 125 -5.47 13.50 -15.33
C HIS A 125 -4.73 13.56 -13.98
N THR A 126 -5.17 12.78 -12.99
CA THR A 126 -4.52 12.67 -11.69
C THR A 126 -3.07 12.17 -11.83
N ALA A 127 -2.84 11.12 -12.60
CA ALA A 127 -1.47 10.61 -12.85
C ALA A 127 -0.56 11.69 -13.46
N ARG A 128 -1.04 12.43 -14.48
CA ARG A 128 -0.28 13.55 -15.07
C ARG A 128 0.02 14.64 -14.05
N ARG A 129 -0.95 14.98 -13.20
CA ARG A 129 -0.81 16.03 -12.18
C ARG A 129 0.27 15.65 -11.18
N LEU A 130 0.24 14.42 -10.65
CA LEU A 130 1.22 13.90 -9.72
C LEU A 130 2.63 13.89 -10.31
N MET A 131 2.81 13.39 -11.54
CA MET A 131 4.12 13.42 -12.22
C MET A 131 4.66 14.86 -12.42
N ARG A 132 3.78 15.82 -12.73
CA ARG A 132 4.18 17.23 -12.88
C ARG A 132 4.61 17.84 -11.56
N ALA A 133 3.99 17.48 -10.44
CA ALA A 133 4.35 17.96 -9.12
C ALA A 133 5.79 17.55 -8.76
N VAL A 134 6.14 16.27 -8.97
CA VAL A 134 7.50 15.75 -8.74
C VAL A 134 8.53 16.48 -9.59
N ARG A 135 8.23 16.71 -10.88
CA ARG A 135 9.13 17.44 -11.79
C ARG A 135 9.36 18.90 -11.40
N ARG A 136 8.39 19.54 -10.72
CA ARG A 136 8.56 20.90 -10.20
C ARG A 136 9.47 20.89 -8.97
N GLN A 137 9.23 19.97 -8.04
CA GLN A 137 10.07 19.81 -6.85
C GLN A 137 11.53 19.49 -7.18
N ALA A 138 11.80 18.76 -8.27
CA ALA A 138 13.17 18.45 -8.69
C ALA A 138 13.91 19.63 -9.37
N ARG A 139 13.24 20.75 -9.64
CA ARG A 139 13.82 21.95 -10.26
C ARG A 139 14.09 23.08 -9.27
N ASP A 140 13.52 22.97 -8.07
CA ASP A 140 13.71 23.89 -6.95
C ASP A 140 14.82 23.37 -6.03
#